data_AF-A0A8J2L3S5-F1
#
_entry.id   AF-A0A8J2L3S5-F1
#
_cell.length_a   1.000
_cell.length_b   1.000
_cell.length_c   1.000
_cell.angle_alpha   90.00
_cell.angle_beta   90.00
_cell.angle_gamma   90.00
#
_symmetry.space_group_name_H-M   'P 1'
#
loop_
_entity.id
_entity.type
_entity.pdbx_description
1 polymer ?
#
loop_
_entity_poly.entity_id
_entity_poly.type
_entity_poly.pdbx_seq_one_letter_code
_entity_poly.pdbx_strand_id
1 'polypeptide(L)'
;MLMTGYRDPRLLQNVKAITNLVGIVHSAKTDLVGTPYHPEKFEQNIANGMCTWQLAMALEYAPWEDRKILLENYGSSRAENIEEVKGVYEKMELHKMYAQWEEEKCYDISDLVAQLPAEDLQKYFSHVFIALFGRNF
;
A
#
# COMPACT_ATOMS: atom_id res chain seq x y z
N MET A 1 -24.03 -1.24 4.00
CA MET A 1 -24.11 -0.29 5.13
C MET A 1 -25.46 0.44 5.14
N LEU A 2 -25.63 1.59 4.47
CA LEU A 2 -26.86 2.40 4.59
C LEU A 2 -28.12 1.72 4.02
N MET A 3 -28.00 1.08 2.86
CA MET A 3 -29.10 0.35 2.20
C MET A 3 -29.57 -0.87 2.99
N THR A 4 -28.70 -1.41 3.85
CA THR A 4 -29.00 -2.56 4.72
C THR A 4 -29.37 -2.13 6.13
N GLY A 5 -29.57 -0.82 6.37
CA GLY A 5 -30.04 -0.27 7.65
C GLY A 5 -28.95 0.05 8.68
N TYR A 6 -27.67 -0.21 8.40
CA TYR A 6 -26.59 0.17 9.32
C TYR A 6 -26.40 1.68 9.35
N ARG A 7 -26.80 2.31 10.46
CA ARG A 7 -26.73 3.77 10.67
C ARG A 7 -26.02 4.18 11.97
N ASP A 8 -25.60 3.23 12.80
CA ASP A 8 -24.85 3.53 14.03
C ASP A 8 -23.55 4.27 13.67
N PRO A 9 -23.35 5.52 14.15
CA PRO A 9 -22.15 6.29 13.88
C PRO A 9 -20.86 5.60 14.32
N ARG A 10 -20.89 4.84 15.43
CA ARG A 10 -19.70 4.13 15.93
C ARG A 10 -19.32 3.00 15.00
N LEU A 11 -20.29 2.18 14.60
CA LEU A 11 -20.09 1.15 13.59
C LEU A 11 -19.55 1.74 12.27
N LEU A 12 -20.12 2.85 11.80
CA LEU A 12 -19.66 3.52 10.58
C LEU A 12 -18.21 4.03 10.71
N GLN A 13 -17.81 4.49 11.90
CA GLN A 13 -16.44 4.90 12.18
C GLN A 13 -15.47 3.71 12.18
N ASN A 14 -15.84 2.58 12.79
CA ASN A 14 -15.03 1.36 12.77
C ASN A 14 -14.85 0.83 11.33
N VAL A 15 -15.95 0.79 10.57
CA VAL A 15 -15.90 0.42 9.15
C VAL A 15 -15.03 1.38 8.36
N LYS A 16 -15.11 2.69 8.61
CA LYS A 16 -14.23 3.68 7.97
C LYS A 16 -12.76 3.40 8.26
N ALA A 17 -12.41 3.06 9.50
CA ALA A 17 -11.04 2.72 9.88
C ALA A 17 -10.54 1.49 9.10
N ILE A 18 -11.35 0.43 9.00
CA ILE A 18 -11.04 -0.77 8.20
C ILE A 18 -10.82 -0.39 6.74
N THR A 19 -11.77 0.33 6.12
CA THR A 19 -11.68 0.69 4.69
C THR A 19 -10.50 1.61 4.39
N ASN A 20 -10.13 2.48 5.32
CA ASN A 20 -8.96 3.35 5.17
C ASN A 20 -7.68 2.52 5.15
N LEU A 21 -7.52 1.58 6.09
CA LEU A 21 -6.35 0.71 6.13
C LEU A 21 -6.28 -0.18 4.89
N VAL A 22 -7.38 -0.81 4.49
CA VAL A 22 -7.47 -1.58 3.25
C VAL A 22 -7.04 -0.74 2.05
N GLY A 23 -7.52 0.51 1.96
CA GLY A 23 -7.15 1.42 0.88
C GLY A 23 -5.66 1.76 0.86
N ILE A 24 -5.05 2.00 2.03
CA ILE A 24 -3.61 2.28 2.16
C ILE A 24 -2.77 1.08 1.72
N VAL A 25 -3.10 -0.13 2.20
CA VAL A 25 -2.36 -1.36 1.84
C VAL A 25 -2.52 -1.65 0.34
N HIS A 26 -3.73 -1.53 -0.21
CA HIS A 26 -3.96 -1.74 -1.63
C HIS A 26 -3.21 -0.71 -2.51
N SER A 27 -3.15 0.55 -2.09
CA SER A 27 -2.38 1.58 -2.81
C SER A 27 -0.89 1.24 -2.82
N ALA A 28 -0.33 0.88 -1.65
CA ALA A 28 1.07 0.49 -1.53
C ALA A 28 1.42 -0.73 -2.39
N LYS A 29 0.55 -1.76 -2.41
CA LYS A 29 0.67 -2.92 -3.31
C LYS A 29 0.78 -2.51 -4.77
N THR A 30 -0.10 -1.60 -5.17
CA THR A 30 -0.19 -1.12 -6.56
C THR A 30 1.05 -0.31 -6.96
N ASP A 31 1.64 0.42 -6.02
CA ASP A 31 2.90 1.15 -6.25
C ASP A 31 4.07 0.17 -6.47
N LEU A 32 4.14 -0.92 -5.69
CA LEU A 32 5.22 -1.89 -5.76
C LEU A 32 5.18 -2.76 -7.03
N VAL A 33 4.02 -3.33 -7.33
CA VAL A 33 3.86 -4.35 -8.37
C VAL A 33 3.39 -3.75 -9.70
N GLY A 34 3.01 -2.47 -9.70
CA GLY A 34 2.19 -1.88 -10.75
C GLY A 34 0.75 -2.36 -10.66
N THR A 35 -0.10 -1.92 -11.60
CA THR A 35 -1.42 -2.56 -11.77
C THR A 35 -1.26 -3.75 -12.72
N PRO A 36 -2.10 -4.80 -12.63
CA PRO A 36 -2.13 -5.87 -13.65
C PRO A 36 -2.30 -5.36 -15.09
N TYR A 37 -2.84 -4.16 -15.24
CA TYR A 37 -3.09 -3.50 -16.51
C TYR A 37 -1.97 -2.54 -16.95
N HIS A 38 -1.05 -2.18 -16.05
CA HIS A 38 0.02 -1.20 -16.28
C HIS A 38 1.27 -1.61 -15.48
N PRO A 39 2.03 -2.62 -15.94
CA PRO A 39 3.31 -3.00 -15.34
C PRO A 39 4.38 -1.89 -15.46
N GLU A 40 4.28 -1.03 -16.47
CA GLU A 40 5.14 0.14 -16.69
C GLU A 40 4.90 1.29 -15.70
N LYS A 41 3.82 1.19 -14.91
CA LYS A 41 3.40 2.24 -13.97
C LYS A 41 4.49 2.60 -12.97
N PHE A 42 5.33 1.64 -12.57
CA PHE A 42 6.42 1.89 -11.63
C PHE A 42 7.42 2.93 -12.16
N GLU A 43 7.92 2.77 -13.40
CA GLU A 43 8.85 3.72 -14.01
C GLU A 43 8.18 5.07 -14.25
N GLN A 44 6.91 5.04 -14.66
CA GLN A 44 6.13 6.26 -14.86
C GLN A 44 5.90 7.04 -13.56
N ASN A 45 5.72 6.34 -12.43
CA ASN A 45 5.63 6.97 -11.12
C ASN A 45 6.93 7.70 -10.75
N ILE A 46 8.09 7.08 -10.99
CA ILE A 46 9.40 7.70 -10.79
C ILE A 46 9.55 8.92 -11.68
N ALA A 47 9.29 8.76 -12.98
CA ALA A 47 9.43 9.83 -13.97
C ALA A 47 8.55 11.04 -13.67
N ASN A 48 7.34 10.81 -13.16
CA ASN A 48 6.38 11.85 -12.83
C ASN A 48 6.55 12.44 -11.42
N GLY A 49 7.49 11.93 -10.62
CA GLY A 49 7.71 12.41 -9.26
C GLY A 49 6.54 12.09 -8.32
N MET A 50 5.85 10.97 -8.55
CA MET A 50 4.68 10.57 -7.77
C MET A 50 5.09 10.26 -6.32
N CYS A 51 4.27 10.67 -5.36
CA CYS A 51 4.45 10.29 -3.97
C CYS A 51 3.92 8.86 -3.77
N THR A 52 4.81 7.88 -3.95
CA THR A 52 4.50 6.45 -3.77
C THR A 52 4.95 5.94 -2.42
N TRP A 53 4.40 4.79 -2.00
CA TRP A 53 4.85 4.10 -0.79
C TRP A 53 6.36 3.81 -0.83
N GLN A 54 6.89 3.37 -1.98
CA GLN A 54 8.33 3.06 -2.14
C GLN A 54 9.21 4.28 -1.92
N LEU A 55 8.82 5.45 -2.46
CA LEU A 55 9.56 6.68 -2.26
C LEU A 55 9.55 7.10 -0.79
N ALA A 56 8.39 7.04 -0.14
CA ALA A 56 8.26 7.40 1.28
C ALA A 56 9.17 6.53 2.15
N MET A 57 9.13 5.21 1.96
CA MET A 57 9.97 4.27 2.71
C MET A 57 11.45 4.44 2.38
N ALA A 58 11.80 4.64 1.10
CA ALA A 58 13.18 4.85 0.71
C ALA A 58 13.73 6.14 1.34
N LEU A 59 12.99 7.25 1.29
CA LEU A 59 13.42 8.49 1.93
C LEU A 59 13.53 8.37 3.46
N GLU A 60 12.64 7.63 4.10
CA GLU A 60 12.63 7.45 5.56
C GLU A 60 13.83 6.61 6.04
N TYR A 61 14.08 5.46 5.41
CA TYR A 61 15.03 4.45 5.91
C TYR A 61 16.39 4.42 5.18
N ALA A 62 16.53 5.08 4.02
CA ALA A 62 17.79 5.07 3.29
C ALA A 62 18.91 5.77 4.07
N PRO A 63 20.16 5.28 3.97
CA PRO A 63 21.33 6.06 4.37
C PRO A 63 21.43 7.34 3.54
N TRP A 64 22.21 8.30 4.04
CA TRP A 64 22.32 9.63 3.45
C TRP A 64 22.71 9.62 1.96
N GLU A 65 23.64 8.74 1.59
CA GLU A 65 24.18 8.62 0.24
C GLU A 65 23.08 8.17 -0.75
N ASP A 66 22.29 7.18 -0.37
CA ASP A 66 21.18 6.67 -1.18
C ASP A 66 20.02 7.68 -1.23
N ARG A 67 19.76 8.39 -0.11
CA ARG A 67 18.77 9.47 -0.09
C ARG A 67 19.15 10.60 -1.06
N LYS A 68 20.44 10.93 -1.18
CA LYS A 68 20.91 11.93 -2.13
C LYS A 68 20.62 11.51 -3.58
N ILE A 69 20.86 10.23 -3.91
CA ILE A 69 20.53 9.68 -5.23
C ILE A 69 19.04 9.85 -5.53
N LEU A 70 18.16 9.53 -4.57
CA LEU A 70 16.71 9.71 -4.73
C LEU A 70 16.36 11.19 -4.98
N LEU A 71 16.90 12.11 -4.19
CA LEU A 71 16.59 13.55 -4.32
C LEU A 71 17.08 14.16 -5.65
N GLU A 72 18.18 13.66 -6.21
CA GLU A 72 18.76 14.16 -7.46
C GLU A 72 18.10 13.56 -8.71
N ASN A 73 17.58 12.33 -8.61
CA ASN A 73 17.13 11.56 -9.77
C ASN A 73 15.61 11.37 -9.85
N TYR A 74 14.87 11.40 -8.74
CA TYR A 74 13.42 11.18 -8.74
C TYR A 74 12.65 12.35 -9.39
N GLY A 75 11.59 12.05 -10.14
CA GLY A 75 10.85 13.06 -10.91
C GLY A 75 11.48 13.44 -12.25
N SER A 76 12.39 12.60 -12.76
CA SER A 76 13.03 12.77 -14.06
C SER A 76 12.65 11.65 -15.01
N SER A 77 12.28 12.01 -16.24
CA SER A 77 11.96 11.04 -17.29
C SER A 77 13.19 10.48 -18.02
N ARG A 78 14.41 10.85 -17.59
CA ARG A 78 15.66 10.32 -18.15
C ARG A 78 15.85 8.87 -17.69
N ALA A 79 16.17 7.99 -18.63
CA ALA A 79 16.32 6.56 -18.36
C ALA A 79 17.42 6.30 -17.30
N GLU A 80 18.54 7.03 -17.36
CA GLU A 80 19.61 6.89 -16.37
C GLU A 80 19.14 7.25 -14.95
N ASN A 81 18.32 8.29 -14.80
CA ASN A 81 17.82 8.71 -13.49
C ASN A 81 16.83 7.69 -12.91
N ILE A 82 15.97 7.11 -13.75
CA ILE A 82 15.04 6.06 -13.34
C ILE A 82 15.81 4.83 -12.87
N GLU A 83 16.90 4.47 -13.56
CA GLU A 83 17.73 3.32 -13.21
C GLU A 83 18.49 3.54 -11.89
N GLU A 84 19.00 4.74 -11.63
CA GLU A 84 19.60 5.09 -10.33
C GLU A 84 18.61 4.93 -9.16
N VAL A 85 17.37 5.41 -9.34
CA VAL A 85 16.29 5.23 -8.33
C VAL A 85 15.96 3.75 -8.12
N LYS A 86 15.86 2.97 -9.20
CA LYS A 86 15.66 1.52 -9.13
C LYS A 86 16.79 0.82 -8.36
N GLY A 87 18.03 1.21 -8.62
CA GLY A 87 19.20 0.68 -7.93
C GLY A 87 19.12 0.89 -6.42
N VAL A 88 18.68 2.06 -5.98
CA VAL A 88 18.43 2.33 -4.55
C VAL A 88 17.33 1.42 -4.00
N TYR A 89 16.20 1.29 -4.70
CA TYR A 89 15.07 0.47 -4.24
C TYR A 89 15.43 -1.02 -4.11
N GLU A 90 16.21 -1.54 -5.05
CA GLU A 90 16.71 -2.92 -5.02
C GLU A 90 17.70 -3.13 -3.88
N LYS A 91 18.67 -2.21 -3.72
CA LYS A 91 19.66 -2.23 -2.64
C LYS A 91 19.00 -2.20 -1.25
N MET A 92 17.92 -1.46 -1.10
CA MET A 92 17.15 -1.39 0.14
C MET A 92 16.22 -2.59 0.36
N GLU A 93 16.12 -3.49 -0.62
CA GLU A 93 15.23 -4.66 -0.57
C GLU A 93 13.77 -4.26 -0.23
N LEU A 94 13.26 -3.17 -0.84
CA LEU A 94 11.93 -2.62 -0.52
C LEU A 94 10.79 -3.64 -0.67
N HIS A 95 10.98 -4.66 -1.51
CA HIS A 95 10.04 -5.78 -1.64
C HIS A 95 9.89 -6.58 -0.33
N LYS A 96 10.98 -6.76 0.45
CA LYS A 96 10.93 -7.43 1.76
C LYS A 96 10.31 -6.54 2.81
N MET A 97 10.69 -5.26 2.82
CA MET A 97 10.08 -4.27 3.72
C MET A 97 8.56 -4.20 3.50
N TYR A 98 8.13 -4.20 2.23
CA TYR A 98 6.72 -4.23 1.89
C TYR A 98 6.06 -5.52 2.37
N ALA A 99 6.67 -6.69 2.15
CA ALA A 99 6.08 -7.96 2.58
C ALA A 99 5.82 -8.01 4.09
N GLN A 100 6.78 -7.53 4.89
CA GLN A 100 6.65 -7.41 6.34
C GLN A 100 5.57 -6.41 6.74
N TRP A 101 5.63 -5.20 6.17
CA TRP A 101 4.65 -4.15 6.45
C TRP A 101 3.23 -4.56 6.03
N GLU A 102 3.07 -5.18 4.86
CA GLU A 102 1.80 -5.70 4.37
C GLU A 102 1.27 -6.73 5.36
N GLU A 103 2.08 -7.71 5.76
CA GLU A 103 1.68 -8.73 6.73
C GLU A 103 1.19 -8.12 8.04
N GLU A 104 1.94 -7.18 8.62
CA GLU A 104 1.53 -6.45 9.83
C GLU A 104 0.19 -5.73 9.65
N LYS A 105 0.02 -4.97 8.57
CA LYS A 105 -1.23 -4.24 8.31
C LYS A 105 -2.41 -5.17 8.02
N CYS A 106 -2.14 -6.33 7.43
CA CYS A 106 -3.13 -7.38 7.21
C CYS A 106 -3.63 -7.91 8.56
N TYR A 107 -2.75 -8.18 9.52
CA TYR A 107 -3.16 -8.55 10.88
C TYR A 107 -4.00 -7.44 11.55
N ASP A 108 -3.57 -6.18 11.47
CA ASP A 108 -4.33 -5.04 12.01
C ASP A 108 -5.77 -4.99 11.44
N ILE A 109 -5.91 -5.23 10.13
CA ILE A 109 -7.22 -5.28 9.46
C ILE A 109 -8.06 -6.45 9.98
N SER A 110 -7.47 -7.64 10.11
CA SER A 110 -8.15 -8.82 10.63
C SER A 110 -8.69 -8.59 12.03
N ASP A 111 -7.88 -8.03 12.93
CA ASP A 111 -8.26 -7.71 14.30
C ASP A 111 -9.41 -6.70 14.36
N LEU A 112 -9.38 -5.67 13.50
CA LEU A 112 -10.47 -4.69 13.41
C LEU A 112 -11.77 -5.30 12.86
N VAL A 113 -11.66 -6.21 11.89
CA VAL A 113 -12.81 -6.92 11.33
C VAL A 113 -13.44 -7.83 12.40
N ALA A 114 -12.64 -8.57 13.17
CA ALA A 114 -13.12 -9.44 14.23
C ALA A 114 -13.88 -8.67 15.34
N GLN A 115 -13.59 -7.39 15.53
CA GLN A 115 -14.28 -6.50 16.48
C GLN A 115 -15.61 -5.94 15.96
N LEU A 116 -15.98 -6.18 14.70
CA LEU A 116 -17.27 -5.74 14.18
C LEU A 116 -18.42 -6.51 14.86
N PRO A 117 -19.53 -5.84 15.23
CA PRO A 117 -20.61 -6.45 15.98
C PRO A 117 -21.51 -7.38 15.15
N ALA A 118 -21.38 -7.38 13.82
CA ALA A 118 -22.27 -8.08 12.91
C ALA A 118 -21.50 -9.06 12.01
N GLU A 119 -21.89 -10.33 12.06
CA GLU A 119 -21.20 -11.44 11.37
C GLU A 119 -21.25 -11.31 9.83
N ASP A 120 -22.32 -10.74 9.28
CA ASP A 120 -22.44 -10.44 7.85
C ASP A 120 -21.42 -9.41 7.38
N LEU A 121 -21.13 -8.39 8.20
CA LEU A 121 -20.09 -7.41 7.93
C LEU A 121 -18.71 -8.04 8.02
N GLN A 122 -18.47 -8.90 9.02
CA GLN A 122 -17.22 -9.65 9.12
C GLN A 122 -16.96 -10.46 7.85
N LYS A 123 -17.93 -11.28 7.44
CA LYS A 123 -17.88 -12.08 6.20
C LYS A 123 -17.66 -11.22 4.95
N TYR A 124 -18.36 -10.09 4.85
CA TYR A 124 -18.17 -9.15 3.74
C TYR A 124 -16.72 -8.66 3.66
N PHE A 125 -16.15 -8.22 4.78
CA PHE A 125 -14.77 -7.73 4.79
C PHE A 125 -13.75 -8.85 4.55
N SER A 126 -13.98 -10.06 5.04
CA SER A 126 -13.15 -11.22 4.69
C SER A 126 -13.12 -11.45 3.18
N HIS A 127 -14.27 -11.40 2.49
CA HIS A 127 -14.33 -11.55 1.03
C HIS A 127 -13.61 -10.42 0.28
N VAL A 128 -13.80 -9.16 0.70
CA VAL A 128 -13.09 -8.01 0.12
C VAL A 128 -11.58 -8.19 0.29
N PHE A 129 -11.16 -8.64 1.48
CA PHE A 129 -9.76 -8.82 1.80
C PHE A 129 -9.11 -9.92 0.94
N ILE A 130 -9.78 -11.07 0.80
CA ILE A 130 -9.34 -12.15 -0.10
C ILE A 130 -9.22 -11.64 -1.54
N ALA A 131 -10.19 -10.87 -2.02
CA ALA A 131 -10.20 -10.37 -3.40
C ALA A 131 -9.03 -9.40 -3.69
N LEU A 132 -8.65 -8.57 -2.72
CA LEU A 132 -7.59 -7.56 -2.91
C LEU A 132 -6.19 -8.11 -2.62
N PHE A 133 -6.06 -8.97 -1.62
CA PHE A 133 -4.76 -9.41 -1.10
C PHE A 133 -4.46 -10.88 -1.36
N GLY A 134 -5.45 -11.69 -1.76
CA GLY A 134 -5.26 -13.12 -2.02
C GLY A 134 -4.98 -13.95 -0.76
N ARG A 135 -5.33 -13.43 0.42
CA ARG A 135 -5.08 -14.05 1.73
C ARG A 135 -6.39 -14.29 2.47
N ASN A 136 -6.45 -15.39 3.23
CA ASN A 136 -7.52 -15.68 4.18
C ASN A 136 -7.07 -15.31 5.60
N PHE A 137 -8.04 -15.03 6.47
CA PHE A 137 -7.86 -15.00 7.93
C PHE A 137 -8.79 -16.02 8.56
#